data_AF-A0A6J4TUM8-F1
#
_entry.id   AF-A0A6J4TUM8-F1
#
_cell.length_a   1.000
_cell.length_b   1.000
_cell.length_c   1.000
_cell.angle_alpha   90.00
_cell.angle_beta   90.00
_cell.angle_gamma   90.00
#
_symmetry.space_group_name_H-M   'P 1'
#
loop_
_entity.id
_entity.type
_entity.pdbx_description
1 polymer ?
#
loop_
_entity_poly.entity_id
_entity_poly.type
_entity_poly.pdbx_seq_one_letter_code
_entity_poly.pdbx_strand_id
1 'polypeptide(L)'
;MCRGSRCAKHRDLAITGEQRFRFASLMSLAADDAALPDDPEFRSAFMAYVEWGTRLAMHNAQPSADVAPHAPVPRWGWGEAPPYVP
;
A
#
# COMPACT_ATOMS: atom_id res chain seq x y z
N MET A 1 -5.37 10.33 23.02
CA MET A 1 -6.42 9.54 22.32
C MET A 1 -6.68 10.17 20.95
N CYS A 2 -6.13 9.62 19.86
CA CYS A 2 -6.46 10.10 18.51
C CYS A 2 -7.69 9.35 17.97
N ARG A 3 -8.85 10.00 18.04
CA ARG A 3 -10.04 9.59 17.29
C ARG A 3 -9.84 10.06 15.84
N GLY A 4 -9.43 9.17 14.92
CA GLY A 4 -9.50 9.46 13.48
C GLY A 4 -8.37 8.99 12.56
N SER A 5 -7.37 8.22 13.00
CA SER A 5 -6.29 7.80 12.09
C SER A 5 -6.63 6.50 11.34
N ARG A 6 -6.45 6.44 10.01
CA ARG A 6 -6.59 5.22 9.18
C ARG A 6 -5.75 4.04 9.72
N CYS A 7 -4.67 4.32 10.44
CA CYS A 7 -3.83 3.33 11.13
C CYS A 7 -4.60 2.49 12.16
N ALA A 8 -5.62 3.06 12.80
CA ALA A 8 -6.38 2.37 13.86
C ALA A 8 -7.36 1.32 13.33
N LYS A 9 -7.70 1.33 12.03
CA LYS A 9 -8.72 0.46 11.43
C LYS A 9 -8.25 -0.98 11.22
N HIS A 10 -6.95 -1.21 11.22
CA HIS A 10 -6.37 -2.55 11.02
C HIS A 10 -6.00 -3.26 12.32
N ARG A 11 -6.21 -2.64 13.49
CA ARG A 11 -5.87 -3.24 14.78
C ARG A 11 -6.61 -4.55 15.02
N ASP A 12 -5.90 -5.49 15.65
CA ASP A 12 -6.42 -6.79 16.10
C ASP A 12 -7.00 -7.67 14.96
N LEU A 13 -6.63 -7.39 13.70
CA LEU A 13 -7.03 -8.18 12.55
C LEU A 13 -6.07 -9.32 12.23
N ALA A 14 -4.91 -9.39 12.89
CA ALA A 14 -3.88 -10.42 12.68
C ALA A 14 -3.53 -10.64 11.20
N ILE A 15 -3.36 -9.55 10.45
CA ILE A 15 -3.06 -9.61 9.01
C ILE A 15 -1.75 -10.38 8.79
N THR A 16 -1.81 -11.39 7.93
CA THR A 16 -0.65 -12.24 7.61
C THR A 16 0.08 -11.76 6.35
N GLY A 17 1.30 -12.27 6.15
CA GLY A 17 2.06 -12.02 4.93
C GLY A 17 1.34 -12.47 3.65
N GLU A 18 0.62 -13.59 3.72
CA GLU A 18 -0.18 -14.13 2.61
C GLU A 18 -1.36 -13.21 2.26
N GLN A 19 -2.09 -12.74 3.28
CA GLN A 19 -3.21 -11.80 3.08
C GLN A 19 -2.71 -10.47 2.50
N ARG A 20 -1.58 -9.96 2.99
CA ARG A 20 -0.91 -8.77 2.42
C ARG A 20 -0.56 -9.00 0.94
N PHE A 21 0.06 -10.13 0.62
CA PHE A 21 0.44 -10.44 -0.76
C PHE A 21 -0.79 -10.51 -1.66
N ARG A 22 -1.83 -11.25 -1.24
CA ARG A 22 -3.09 -11.35 -1.98
C ARG A 22 -3.73 -9.98 -2.21
N PHE A 23 -3.74 -9.10 -1.21
CA PHE A 23 -4.25 -7.75 -1.35
C PHE A 23 -3.46 -6.95 -2.40
N ALA A 24 -2.13 -6.97 -2.34
CA ALA A 24 -1.30 -6.25 -3.30
C ALA A 24 -1.53 -6.73 -4.74
N SER A 25 -1.63 -8.05 -4.95
CA SER A 25 -1.94 -8.63 -6.25
C SER A 25 -3.32 -8.21 -6.77
N LEU A 26 -4.33 -8.20 -5.90
CA LEU A 26 -5.68 -7.74 -6.25
C LEU A 26 -5.73 -6.25 -6.58
N MET A 27 -4.94 -5.41 -5.89
CA MET A 27 -4.84 -3.98 -6.21
C MET A 27 -4.23 -3.75 -7.59
N SER A 28 -3.25 -4.56 -8.00
CA SER A 28 -2.69 -4.50 -9.36
C SER A 28 -3.75 -4.77 -10.42
N LEU A 29 -4.54 -5.84 -10.25
CA LEU A 29 -5.62 -6.19 -11.16
C LEU A 29 -6.74 -5.14 -11.15
N ALA A 30 -7.11 -4.65 -9.96
CA ALA A 30 -8.15 -3.64 -9.80
C ALA A 30 -7.78 -2.30 -10.47
N ALA A 31 -6.50 -1.98 -10.59
CA ALA A 31 -6.05 -0.81 -11.35
C ALA A 31 -6.35 -0.95 -12.85
N ASP A 32 -6.32 -2.17 -13.40
CA ASP A 32 -6.74 -2.44 -14.78
C ASP A 32 -8.26 -2.36 -14.91
N ASP A 33 -9.00 -3.00 -13.99
CA ASP A 33 -10.46 -2.96 -13.97
C ASP A 33 -11.01 -1.52 -13.85
N ALA A 34 -10.32 -0.66 -13.11
CA ALA A 34 -10.66 0.74 -12.93
C ALA A 34 -10.18 1.65 -14.07
N ALA A 35 -9.54 1.09 -15.11
CA ALA A 35 -8.95 1.82 -16.23
C ALA A 35 -8.00 2.95 -15.77
N LEU A 36 -7.20 2.70 -14.72
CA LEU A 36 -6.13 3.62 -14.33
C LEU A 36 -5.02 3.62 -15.39
N PRO A 37 -4.23 4.71 -15.50
CA PRO A 37 -3.14 4.80 -16.47
C PRO A 37 -2.26 3.55 -16.44
N ASP A 38 -1.88 3.01 -17.59
CA ASP A 38 -1.06 1.80 -17.73
C ASP A 38 0.42 2.09 -17.97
N ASP A 39 0.82 3.37 -17.97
CA ASP A 39 2.21 3.76 -18.12
C ASP A 39 3.08 3.19 -16.98
N PRO A 40 4.31 2.71 -17.29
CA PRO A 40 5.19 2.09 -16.30
C PRO A 40 5.48 2.99 -15.10
N GLU A 41 5.55 4.29 -15.30
CA GLU A 41 5.81 5.30 -14.27
C GLU A 41 4.71 5.31 -13.22
N PHE A 42 3.45 5.45 -13.64
CA PHE A 42 2.31 5.38 -12.75
C PHE A 42 2.21 4.03 -12.06
N ARG A 43 2.35 2.93 -12.82
CA ARG A 43 2.18 1.57 -12.26
C ARG A 43 3.24 1.25 -11.22
N SER A 44 4.48 1.69 -11.43
CA SER A 44 5.55 1.59 -10.44
C SER A 44 5.21 2.38 -9.17
N ALA A 45 4.83 3.66 -9.30
CA ALA A 45 4.49 4.51 -8.15
C ALA A 45 3.28 3.98 -7.37
N PHE A 46 2.24 3.54 -8.07
CA PHE A 46 1.04 2.95 -7.48
C PHE A 46 1.36 1.69 -6.68
N MET A 47 2.12 0.75 -7.27
CA MET A 47 2.47 -0.48 -6.57
C MET A 47 3.42 -0.23 -5.40
N ALA A 48 4.33 0.74 -5.50
CA ALA A 48 5.18 1.14 -4.38
C ALA A 48 4.35 1.70 -3.20
N TYR A 49 3.31 2.49 -3.47
CA TYR A 49 2.38 2.97 -2.44
C TYR A 49 1.60 1.83 -1.79
N VAL A 50 1.03 0.91 -2.59
CA VAL A 50 0.27 -0.24 -2.09
C VAL A 50 1.17 -1.13 -1.22
N GLU A 51 2.38 -1.40 -1.67
CA GLU A 51 3.38 -2.17 -0.93
C GLU A 51 3.62 -1.53 0.45
N TRP A 52 3.97 -0.24 0.48
CA TRP A 52 4.25 0.48 1.72
C TRP A 52 3.04 0.46 2.67
N GLY A 53 1.85 0.75 2.14
CA GLY A 53 0.61 0.79 2.91
C GLY A 53 0.25 -0.56 3.53
N THR A 54 0.46 -1.66 2.80
CA THR A 54 0.17 -3.00 3.30
C THR A 54 1.15 -3.46 4.38
N ARG A 55 2.43 -3.07 4.31
CA ARG A 55 3.39 -3.33 5.40
C ARG A 55 2.98 -2.61 6.69
N LEU A 56 2.57 -1.34 6.57
CA LEU A 56 2.09 -0.56 7.70
C LEU A 56 0.80 -1.16 8.29
N ALA A 57 -0.14 -1.59 7.45
CA ALA A 57 -1.37 -2.25 7.90
C ALA A 57 -1.07 -3.57 8.63
N MET A 58 -0.17 -4.40 8.08
CA MET A 58 0.24 -5.67 8.69
C MET A 58 0.92 -5.49 10.05
N HIS A 59 1.78 -4.47 10.18
CA HIS A 59 2.41 -4.09 11.44
C HIS A 59 1.36 -3.66 12.48
N ASN A 60 0.46 -2.76 12.11
CA ASN A 60 -0.58 -2.24 13.01
C ASN A 60 -1.65 -3.29 13.39
N ALA A 61 -1.72 -4.41 12.67
CA ALA A 61 -2.68 -5.48 12.92
C ALA A 61 -2.23 -6.49 13.99
N GLN A 62 -0.97 -6.44 14.41
CA GLN A 62 -0.47 -7.35 15.45
C GLN A 62 -1.00 -6.95 16.83
N PRO A 63 -1.28 -7.94 17.71
CA PRO A 63 -1.65 -7.66 19.08
C PRO A 63 -0.58 -6.81 19.76
N SER A 64 -0.99 -5.79 20.52
CA SER A 64 -0.09 -4.87 21.24
C SER A 64 0.91 -4.09 20.35
N ALA A 65 0.69 -4.03 19.03
CA ALA A 65 1.51 -3.21 18.15
C ALA A 65 1.51 -1.74 18.63
N ASP A 66 2.69 -1.15 18.71
CA ASP A 66 2.83 0.29 18.87
C ASP A 66 2.41 0.94 17.54
N VAL A 67 1.12 1.24 17.44
CA VAL A 67 0.52 1.76 16.21
C VAL A 67 1.23 3.05 15.85
N ALA A 68 1.97 3.04 14.73
CA ALA A 68 2.60 4.24 14.21
C ALA A 68 1.52 5.28 13.84
N PRO A 69 1.27 6.31 14.69
CA PRO A 69 0.13 7.22 14.49
C PRO A 69 0.39 8.19 13.34
N HIS A 70 1.68 8.44 13.09
CA HIS A 70 2.23 9.40 12.14
C HIS A 70 3.40 8.77 11.37
N ALA A 71 3.18 7.62 10.74
CA ALA A 71 4.17 7.09 9.80
C ALA A 71 4.43 8.15 8.72
N PRO A 72 5.70 8.57 8.49
CA PRO A 72 6.00 9.53 7.44
C PRO A 72 5.60 8.90 6.12
N VAL A 73 4.59 9.48 5.47
CA VAL A 73 4.11 9.01 4.17
C VAL A 73 5.18 9.38 3.14
N PRO A 74 5.82 8.41 2.48
CA PRO A 74 6.76 8.70 1.41
C PRO A 74 6.09 9.54 0.32
N ARG A 75 6.89 10.30 -0.43
CA ARG A 75 6.44 10.93 -1.67
C ARG A 75 7.02 10.12 -2.81
N TRP A 76 6.16 9.58 -3.67
CA TRP A 76 6.58 8.86 -4.86
C TRP A 76 6.61 9.83 -6.04
N GLY A 77 7.68 9.75 -6.83
CA GLY A 77 7.75 10.36 -8.14
C GLY A 77 7.07 9.49 -9.19
N TRP A 78 6.80 10.07 -10.35
CA TRP A 78 6.24 9.39 -11.53
C TRP A 78 7.36 8.95 -12.48
N GLY A 79 8.38 8.21 -12.02
CA GLY A 79 9.58 8.05 -12.87
C GLY A 79 10.68 7.09 -12.40
N GLU A 80 10.34 6.00 -11.71
CA GLU A 80 11.37 4.98 -11.39
C GLU A 80 11.79 4.16 -12.63
N ALA A 81 10.96 4.11 -13.68
CA ALA A 81 11.29 3.50 -14.96
C ALA A 81 10.68 4.31 -16.12
N PRO A 82 11.47 4.81 -17.09
CA PRO A 82 10.94 5.48 -18.29
C PRO A 82 10.16 4.51 -19.18
N PRO A 83 9.34 5.00 -20.14
CA PRO A 83 8.55 4.13 -21.00
C PRO A 83 9.49 3.30 -21.87
N TYR A 84 9.16 2.02 -22.08
CA TYR A 84 9.89 1.19 -23.02
C TYR A 84 9.70 1.74 -24.45
N VAL A 85 10.81 2.01 -25.14
CA VAL A 85 10.84 2.37 -26.56
C VAL A 85 11.36 1.16 -27.33
N PRO A 86 10.54 0.52 -28.19
CA PRO A 86 10.95 -0.62 -29.01
C PRO A 86 12.10 -0.32 -29.98
#